data_AF-A0A9E0QA22-F1
#
_entry.id   AF-A0A9E0QA22-F1
#
_cell.length_a   1.000
_cell.length_b   1.000
_cell.length_c   1.000
_cell.angle_alpha   90.00
_cell.angle_beta   90.00
_cell.angle_gamma   90.00
#
_symmetry.space_group_name_H-M   'P 1'
#
loop_
_entity.id
_entity.type
_entity.pdbx_description
1 polymer ?
#
loop_
_entity_poly.entity_id
_entity_poly.type
_entity_poly.pdbx_seq_one_letter_code
_entity_poly.pdbx_strand_id
1 'polypeptide(L)'
;MNQIPSSELIINSDGSVFHLHIRPEELADTVILVGDPGRVELVASYFESREFSRASREFVTVTGRYNGKRITVLSTGIGTDNIDIV
;
A
#
# COMPACT_ATOMS: atom_id res chain seq x y z
N MET A 1 10.48 -18.54 8.19
CA MET A 1 9.35 -17.67 8.60
C MET A 1 8.19 -18.58 8.96
N ASN A 2 7.51 -18.32 10.07
CA ASN A 2 6.31 -19.07 10.43
C ASN A 2 5.15 -18.57 9.57
N GLN A 3 4.32 -19.48 9.07
CA GLN A 3 3.14 -19.14 8.29
C GLN A 3 2.07 -18.54 9.23
N ILE A 4 1.53 -17.37 8.87
CA ILE A 4 0.41 -16.76 9.60
C ILE A 4 -0.86 -17.56 9.25
N PRO A 5 -1.68 -17.99 10.24
CA PRO A 5 -2.93 -18.71 9.98
C PRO A 5 -3.87 -17.91 9.06
N SER A 6 -4.67 -18.61 8.24
CA SER A 6 -5.64 -17.97 7.34
C SER A 6 -6.75 -17.21 8.06
N SER A 7 -6.98 -17.52 9.34
CA SER A 7 -7.88 -16.78 10.22
C SER A 7 -7.32 -15.44 10.70
N GLU A 8 -5.99 -15.27 10.64
CA GLU A 8 -5.28 -14.08 11.12
C GLU A 8 -4.81 -13.18 9.96
N LEU A 9 -4.48 -13.77 8.81
CA LEU A 9 -4.14 -13.03 7.59
C LEU A 9 -4.99 -13.54 6.42
N ILE A 10 -6.00 -12.75 6.08
CA ILE A 10 -6.92 -13.05 4.97
C ILE A 10 -6.28 -12.61 3.65
N ILE A 11 -6.16 -13.55 2.72
CA ILE A 11 -5.59 -13.36 1.40
C ILE A 11 -6.67 -13.62 0.34
N ASN A 12 -6.77 -12.71 -0.64
CA ASN A 12 -7.66 -12.82 -1.77
C ASN A 12 -7.24 -13.97 -2.71
N SER A 13 -8.13 -14.39 -3.61
CA SER A 13 -7.82 -15.44 -4.59
C SER A 13 -6.70 -15.06 -5.58
N ASP A 14 -6.42 -13.77 -5.76
CA ASP A 14 -5.32 -13.25 -6.58
C ASP A 14 -3.98 -13.15 -5.80
N GLY A 15 -3.94 -13.60 -4.55
CA GLY A 15 -2.76 -13.56 -3.69
C GLY A 15 -2.51 -12.22 -2.99
N SER A 16 -3.40 -11.23 -3.17
CA SER A 16 -3.29 -9.93 -2.51
C SER A 16 -3.88 -9.93 -1.09
N VAL A 17 -3.38 -9.06 -0.21
CA VAL A 17 -3.95 -8.88 1.13
C VAL A 17 -5.37 -8.31 1.05
N PHE A 18 -6.28 -8.83 1.88
CA PHE A 18 -7.72 -8.65 1.74
C PHE A 18 -8.17 -7.20 1.52
N HIS A 19 -7.81 -6.27 2.41
CA HIS A 19 -8.32 -4.88 2.37
C HIS A 19 -7.64 -4.01 1.31
N LEU A 20 -6.30 -4.10 1.22
CA LEU A 20 -5.49 -3.20 0.39
C LEU A 20 -5.39 -3.68 -1.06
N HIS A 21 -5.64 -4.98 -1.30
CA HIS A 21 -5.39 -5.64 -2.57
C HIS A 21 -3.95 -5.43 -3.05
N ILE A 22 -2.95 -5.53 -2.17
CA ILE A 22 -1.54 -5.45 -2.55
C ILE A 22 -0.91 -6.84 -2.48
N ARG A 23 -0.09 -7.20 -3.47
CA ARG A 23 0.76 -8.40 -3.43
C ARG A 23 2.16 -8.07 -2.89
N PRO A 24 2.89 -9.03 -2.29
CA PRO A 24 4.20 -8.77 -1.71
C PRO A 24 5.19 -8.06 -2.66
N GLU A 25 5.19 -8.44 -3.93
CA GLU A 25 6.06 -7.84 -4.96
C GLU A 25 5.68 -6.41 -5.32
N GLU A 26 4.46 -5.94 -5.02
CA GLU A 26 3.97 -4.59 -5.33
C GLU A 26 4.30 -3.59 -4.23
N LEU A 27 4.72 -4.05 -3.05
CA LEU A 27 5.06 -3.24 -1.88
C LEU A 27 6.57 -3.01 -1.78
N ALA A 28 6.99 -1.79 -1.48
CA ALA A 28 8.38 -1.47 -1.18
C ALA A 28 8.70 -1.60 0.31
N ASP A 29 9.97 -1.83 0.66
CA ASP A 29 10.41 -1.89 2.06
C ASP A 29 10.24 -0.55 2.80
N THR A 30 10.20 0.57 2.07
CA THR A 30 9.95 1.90 2.63
C THR A 30 8.57 2.38 2.22
N VAL A 31 7.70 2.57 3.20
CA VAL A 31 6.31 3.00 3.01
C VAL A 31 6.08 4.36 3.67
N ILE A 32 5.43 5.28 2.95
CA ILE A 32 4.93 6.55 3.44
C ILE A 32 3.42 6.44 3.60
N LEU A 33 2.94 6.60 4.83
CA LEU A 33 1.51 6.59 5.13
C LEU A 33 0.94 8.01 5.09
N VAL A 34 -0.21 8.18 4.45
CA VAL A 34 -0.95 9.44 4.42
C VAL A 34 -2.42 9.19 4.75
N GLY A 35 -3.11 10.12 5.39
CA GLY A 35 -4.55 9.91 5.68
C GLY A 35 -5.41 9.99 4.41
N ASP A 36 -5.26 11.08 3.65
CA ASP A 36 -6.10 11.40 2.49
C ASP A 36 -5.60 10.68 1.21
N PRO A 37 -6.47 9.92 0.49
CA PRO A 37 -6.19 9.37 -0.83
C PRO A 37 -5.60 10.36 -1.83
N GLY A 38 -6.06 11.61 -1.84
CA GLY A 38 -5.55 12.64 -2.75
C GLY A 38 -4.07 12.99 -2.51
N ARG A 39 -3.58 12.79 -1.28
CA ARG A 39 -2.17 13.02 -0.94
C ARG A 39 -1.25 11.94 -1.52
N VAL A 40 -1.78 10.76 -1.84
CA VAL A 40 -1.00 9.69 -2.49
C VAL A 40 -0.52 10.15 -3.86
N GLU A 41 -1.40 10.73 -4.67
CA GLU A 41 -1.04 11.23 -6.00
C GLU A 41 -0.08 12.42 -5.91
N LEU A 42 -0.26 13.31 -4.93
CA LEU A 42 0.68 14.41 -4.68
C LEU A 42 2.09 13.89 -4.38
N VAL A 43 2.23 12.92 -3.48
CA VAL A 43 3.54 12.33 -3.15
C VAL A 43 4.10 11.56 -4.34
N ALA A 44 3.27 10.77 -5.02
CA ALA A 44 3.67 10.01 -6.20
C ALA A 44 4.12 10.90 -7.37
N SER A 45 3.67 12.15 -7.45
CA SER A 45 4.11 13.11 -8.47
C SER A 45 5.61 13.46 -8.38
N TYR A 46 6.24 13.22 -7.23
CA TYR A 46 7.68 13.38 -7.05
C TYR A 46 8.48 12.16 -7.51
N PHE A 47 7.84 11.02 -7.78
CA PHE A 47 8.55 9.81 -8.21
C PHE A 47 9.10 9.96 -9.63
N GLU A 48 10.32 9.46 -9.83
CA GLU A 48 10.98 9.40 -11.14
C GLU A 48 10.29 8.39 -12.06
N SER A 49 9.70 7.34 -11.47
CA SER A 49 8.89 6.35 -12.17
C SER A 49 7.86 5.72 -11.23
N ARG A 50 6.73 5.30 -11.81
CA ARG A 50 5.66 4.56 -11.11
C ARG A 50 5.66 3.14 -11.63
N GLU A 51 5.79 2.18 -10.73
CA GLU A 51 5.82 0.75 -11.01
C GLU A 51 4.44 0.13 -10.87
N PHE A 52 3.69 0.58 -9.86
CA PHE A 52 2.41 0.01 -9.49
C PHE A 52 1.49 1.09 -8.93
N SER A 53 0.19 0.94 -9.18
CA SER A 53 -0.86 1.77 -8.60
C SER A 53 -2.12 0.95 -8.41
N ARG A 54 -2.74 1.02 -7.23
CA ARG A 54 -4.04 0.37 -6.96
C ARG A 54 -4.88 1.22 -6.02
N ALA A 55 -6.19 1.11 -6.16
CA ALA A 55 -7.15 1.71 -5.26
C ALA A 55 -8.16 0.66 -4.82
N SER A 56 -8.39 0.57 -3.52
CA SER A 56 -9.43 -0.24 -2.88
C SER A 56 -10.08 0.61 -1.80
N ARG A 57 -11.33 1.06 -2.05
CA ARG A 57 -12.04 2.01 -1.18
C ARG A 57 -11.17 3.25 -0.86
N GLU A 58 -10.91 3.54 0.41
CA GLU A 58 -10.05 4.63 0.89
C GLU A 58 -8.53 4.32 0.87
N PHE A 59 -8.13 3.10 0.50
CA PHE A 59 -6.73 2.68 0.41
C PHE A 59 -6.21 2.81 -1.01
N VAL A 60 -5.47 3.88 -1.28
CA VAL A 60 -4.82 4.17 -2.56
C VAL A 60 -3.32 3.97 -2.37
N THR A 61 -2.73 3.14 -3.20
CA THR A 61 -1.31 2.74 -3.13
C THR A 61 -0.64 3.12 -4.42
N VAL A 62 0.54 3.72 -4.33
CA VAL A 62 1.47 3.87 -5.46
C VAL A 62 2.86 3.45 -5.03
N THR A 63 3.45 2.53 -5.78
CA THR A 63 4.86 2.16 -5.63
C THR A 63 5.66 2.68 -6.81
N GLY A 64 6.81 3.28 -6.54
CA GLY A 64 7.66 3.85 -7.55
C GLY A 64 9.09 4.07 -7.05
N ARG A 65 9.83 4.91 -7.76
CA ARG A 65 11.21 5.28 -7.39
C ARG A 65 11.35 6.77 -7.13
N TYR A 66 12.09 7.09 -6.07
CA TYR A 66 12.52 8.44 -5.74
C TYR A 66 13.99 8.43 -5.29
N ASN A 67 14.82 9.25 -5.92
CA ASN A 67 16.27 9.25 -5.79
C ASN A 67 16.89 7.85 -5.90
N GLY A 68 16.40 7.06 -6.87
CA GLY A 68 16.85 5.68 -7.09
C GLY A 68 16.40 4.67 -6.03
N LYS A 69 15.69 5.09 -4.99
CA LYS A 69 15.13 4.23 -3.94
C LYS A 69 13.69 3.85 -4.28
N ARG A 70 13.33 2.58 -4.13
CA ARG A 70 11.95 2.10 -4.28
C ARG A 70 11.13 2.48 -3.04
N ILE A 71 10.02 3.18 -3.22
CA ILE A 71 9.17 3.69 -2.15
C ILE A 71 7.70 3.43 -2.51
N THR A 72 6.90 3.08 -1.52
CA THR A 72 5.43 3.03 -1.62
C THR A 72 4.83 4.20 -0.84
N VAL A 73 3.85 4.89 -1.42
CA VAL A 73 2.94 5.78 -0.69
C VAL A 73 1.55 5.14 -0.65
N LEU A 74 0.93 5.13 0.53
CA LEU A 74 -0.34 4.46 0.79
C LEU A 74 -1.27 5.37 1.61
N SER A 75 -2.52 5.53 1.19
CA SER A 75 -3.53 6.18 2.02
C SER A 75 -4.13 5.23 3.03
N THR A 76 -4.32 5.71 4.25
CA THR A 76 -4.87 4.93 5.36
C THR A 76 -6.34 5.25 5.62
N GLY A 77 -6.82 6.43 5.23
CA GLY A 77 -8.09 6.97 5.73
C GLY A 77 -7.91 7.64 7.09
N ILE A 78 -8.98 7.68 7.89
CA ILE A 78 -9.04 8.38 9.18
C ILE A 78 -9.46 7.39 10.27
N GLY A 79 -8.66 7.27 11.34
CA GLY A 79 -8.99 6.43 12.49
C GLY A 79 -7.89 5.42 12.79
N THR A 80 -7.85 4.94 14.03
CA THR A 80 -6.87 3.94 14.47
C THR A 80 -7.20 2.54 13.94
N ASP A 81 -8.48 2.25 13.73
CA ASP A 81 -8.98 1.06 13.06
C ASP A 81 -8.49 1.00 11.60
N ASN A 82 -8.51 2.11 10.90
CA ASN A 82 -7.93 2.23 9.56
C ASN A 82 -6.42 1.96 9.53
N ILE A 83 -5.68 2.34 10.58
CA ILE A 83 -4.25 2.03 10.72
C ILE A 83 -4.03 0.55 11.02
N ASP A 84 -4.88 -0.08 11.82
CA ASP A 84 -4.78 -1.52 12.13
C ASP A 84 -5.04 -2.41 10.91
N ILE A 85 -5.80 -1.90 9.93
CA ILE A 85 -6.02 -2.57 8.63
C ILE A 85 -4.80 -2.50 7.71
N VAL A 86 -3.94 -1.48 7.84
CA VAL A 86 -2.90 -1.07 6.87
C VAL A 86 -1.52 -1.62 7.21
#